data_AF-A0A0F9K1T9-F1
#
_entry.id   AF-A0A0F9K1T9-F1
#
_cell.length_a   1.000
_cell.length_b   1.000
_cell.length_c   1.000
_cell.angle_alpha   90.00
_cell.angle_beta   90.00
_cell.angle_gamma   90.00
#
_symmetry.space_group_name_H-M   'P 1'
#
loop_
_entity.id
_entity.type
_entity.pdbx_description
1 polymer ?
#
loop_
_entity_poly.entity_id
_entity_poly.type
_entity_poly.pdbx_seq_one_letter_code
_entity_poly.pdbx_strand_id
1 'polypeptide(L)'
;SMLYDKMNLEWKELLMRRDLPGQPKLDENKQMQFFMASYDMDRFRQYVFGSGLLDKFEIARDEIEAMKSDETALMQFGFRYLKFLLGLEETLQLKK
;
A
#
# COMPACT_ATOMS: atom_id res chain seq x y z
N SER A 1 -6.12 -19.73 -6.51
CA SER A 1 -7.29 -19.14 -7.22
C SER A 1 -6.77 -17.92 -7.97
N MET A 2 -7.47 -17.46 -9.02
CA MET A 2 -7.02 -16.31 -9.82
C MET A 2 -6.75 -15.06 -8.97
N LEU A 3 -7.44 -14.89 -7.83
CA LEU A 3 -7.21 -13.79 -6.90
C LEU A 3 -5.82 -13.83 -6.26
N TYR A 4 -5.42 -14.98 -5.69
CA TYR A 4 -4.09 -15.16 -5.10
C TYR A 4 -2.98 -14.97 -6.14
N ASP A 5 -3.18 -15.47 -7.36
CA ASP A 5 -2.19 -15.33 -8.43
C ASP A 5 -1.98 -13.87 -8.84
N LYS A 6 -3.08 -13.10 -8.95
CA LYS A 6 -3.02 -11.66 -9.23
C LYS A 6 -2.30 -10.89 -8.13
N MET A 7 -2.64 -11.14 -6.86
CA MET A 7 -2.04 -10.46 -5.72
C MET A 7 -0.55 -10.78 -5.59
N ASN A 8 -0.18 -12.04 -5.84
CA ASN A 8 1.22 -12.46 -5.84
C ASN A 8 2.01 -11.81 -6.99
N LEU A 9 1.39 -11.58 -8.15
CA LEU A 9 2.02 -10.88 -9.26
C LEU A 9 2.27 -9.40 -8.93
N GLU A 10 1.26 -8.69 -8.42
CA GLU A 10 1.41 -7.28 -8.02
C GLU A 10 2.47 -7.12 -6.92
N TRP A 11 2.49 -8.05 -5.96
CA TRP A 11 3.51 -8.08 -4.91
C TRP A 11 4.93 -8.29 -5.46
N LYS A 12 5.12 -9.25 -6.37
CA LYS A 12 6.42 -9.51 -7.00
C LYS A 12 6.92 -8.31 -7.79
N GLU A 13 6.04 -7.63 -8.51
CA GLU A 13 6.40 -6.42 -9.26
C GLU A 13 6.95 -5.33 -8.34
N LEU A 14 6.31 -5.10 -7.19
CA LEU A 14 6.76 -4.16 -6.17
C LEU A 14 8.16 -4.50 -5.65
N LEU A 15 8.40 -5.76 -5.31
CA LEU A 15 9.72 -6.22 -4.83
C LEU A 15 10.82 -6.01 -5.87
N MET A 16 10.55 -6.32 -7.14
CA MET A 16 11.53 -6.18 -8.21
C MET A 16 11.87 -4.71 -8.49
N ARG A 17 10.86 -3.82 -8.44
CA ARG A 17 11.04 -2.40 -8.75
C ARG A 17 11.69 -1.62 -7.61
N ARG A 18 11.54 -2.09 -6.36
CA ARG A 18 12.20 -1.50 -5.19
C ARG A 18 13.73 -1.63 -5.23
N ASP A 19 14.23 -2.78 -5.68
CA ASP A 19 15.66 -3.14 -5.58
C ASP A 19 16.43 -2.87 -6.90
N LEU A 20 15.94 -1.94 -7.73
CA LEU A 20 16.57 -1.61 -9.00
C LEU A 20 17.96 -0.95 -8.78
N PRO A 21 19.01 -1.39 -9.51
CA PRO A 21 20.33 -0.77 -9.45
C PRO A 21 20.26 0.74 -9.74
N GLY A 22 20.88 1.54 -8.89
CA GLY A 22 20.92 3.00 -9.02
C GLY A 22 19.79 3.75 -8.31
N GLN A 23 18.81 3.06 -7.71
CA GLN A 23 17.88 3.72 -6.80
C GLN A 23 18.50 3.91 -5.41
N PRO A 24 18.28 5.08 -4.76
CA PRO A 24 18.71 5.30 -3.39
C PRO A 24 18.01 4.29 -2.47
N LYS A 25 18.72 3.82 -1.44
CA LYS A 25 18.11 2.99 -0.40
C LYS A 25 16.93 3.76 0.22
N LEU A 26 15.82 3.07 0.42
CA LEU A 26 14.69 3.60 1.18
C LEU A 26 15.16 4.02 2.56
N ASP A 27 14.66 5.14 3.05
CA ASP A 27 14.83 5.49 4.46
C ASP A 27 14.13 4.45 5.36
N GLU A 28 14.56 4.39 6.62
CA GLU A 28 14.09 3.40 7.60
C GLU A 28 12.57 3.44 7.80
N ASN A 29 11.96 4.63 7.71
CA ASN A 29 10.52 4.80 7.88
C ASN A 29 9.75 4.21 6.69
N LYS A 30 10.21 4.44 5.45
CA LYS A 30 9.63 3.83 4.25
C LYS A 30 9.81 2.32 4.26
N GLN A 31 10.96 1.81 4.73
CA GLN A 31 11.15 0.36 4.91
C GLN A 31 10.14 -0.22 5.89
N MET A 32 9.95 0.41 7.06
CA MET A 32 8.98 -0.07 8.06
C MET A 32 7.56 -0.10 7.50
N GLN A 33 7.14 0.97 6.81
CA GLN A 33 5.83 1.04 6.16
C GLN A 33 5.67 -0.02 5.06
N PHE A 34 6.72 -0.26 4.27
CA PHE A 34 6.76 -1.32 3.27
C PHE A 34 6.55 -2.70 3.90
N PHE A 35 7.34 -3.05 4.93
CA PHE A 35 7.20 -4.34 5.61
C PHE A 35 5.81 -4.52 6.22
N MET A 36 5.28 -3.50 6.87
CA MET A 36 3.95 -3.53 7.49
C MET A 36 2.85 -3.83 6.46
N ALA A 37 2.78 -3.05 5.37
CA ALA A 37 1.76 -3.23 4.33
C ALA A 37 1.87 -4.56 3.55
N SER A 38 3.03 -5.23 3.66
CA SER A 38 3.31 -6.43 2.87
C SER A 38 3.16 -7.74 3.64
N TYR A 39 3.45 -7.71 4.94
CA TYR A 39 3.55 -8.93 5.76
C TYR A 39 2.68 -8.91 7.01
N ASP A 40 2.15 -7.75 7.41
CA ASP A 40 1.36 -7.59 8.64
C ASP A 40 0.08 -6.80 8.35
N MET A 41 -0.91 -7.49 7.75
CA MET A 41 -2.17 -6.89 7.34
C MET A 41 -3.00 -6.35 8.50
N ASP A 42 -2.90 -6.94 9.68
CA ASP A 42 -3.62 -6.46 10.87
C ASP A 42 -3.03 -5.14 11.36
N ARG A 43 -1.70 -5.04 11.45
CA ARG A 43 -1.04 -3.78 11.79
C ARG A 43 -1.21 -2.74 10.70
N PHE A 44 -1.19 -3.13 9.42
CA PHE A 44 -1.48 -2.23 8.32
C PHE A 44 -2.91 -1.67 8.41
N ARG A 45 -3.91 -2.51 8.72
CA ARG A 45 -5.28 -2.09 8.99
C ARG A 45 -5.35 -1.03 10.10
N GLN A 46 -4.70 -1.30 11.24
CA GLN A 46 -4.64 -0.36 12.35
C GLN A 46 -3.96 0.96 11.94
N TYR A 47 -2.90 0.90 11.16
CA TYR A 47 -2.22 2.09 10.66
C TYR A 47 -3.11 2.91 9.72
N VAL A 48 -3.74 2.27 8.74
CA VAL A 48 -4.63 2.92 7.76
C VAL A 48 -5.77 3.67 8.47
N PHE A 49 -6.44 3.02 9.42
CA PHE A 49 -7.62 3.58 10.08
C PHE A 49 -7.34 4.36 11.37
N GLY A 50 -6.17 4.18 11.98
CA GLY A 50 -5.85 4.73 13.30
C GLY A 50 -4.81 5.86 13.31
N SER A 51 -4.09 6.10 12.21
CA SER A 51 -2.99 7.10 12.18
C SER A 51 -3.33 8.42 11.50
N GLY A 52 -4.55 8.56 10.95
CA GLY A 52 -4.90 9.68 10.07
C GLY A 52 -4.29 9.58 8.67
N LEU A 53 -3.82 8.39 8.25
CA LEU A 53 -3.27 8.17 6.91
C LEU A 53 -4.28 8.56 5.83
N LEU A 54 -5.52 8.08 5.94
CA LEU A 54 -6.59 8.35 4.98
C LEU A 54 -6.95 9.84 4.89
N ASP A 55 -6.69 10.61 5.93
CA ASP A 55 -6.99 12.03 5.94
C ASP A 55 -6.10 12.82 4.98
N LYS A 56 -4.94 12.27 4.60
CA LYS A 56 -3.98 12.88 3.68
C LYS A 56 -4.37 12.73 2.22
N PHE A 57 -5.30 11.82 1.89
CA PHE A 57 -5.57 11.42 0.51
C PHE A 57 -7.03 11.64 0.10
N GLU A 58 -7.24 11.95 -1.17
CA GLU A 58 -8.56 11.95 -1.80
C GLU A 58 -8.99 10.49 -2.03
N ILE A 59 -9.76 9.94 -1.10
CA ILE A 59 -10.28 8.57 -1.15
C ILE A 59 -11.79 8.62 -0.96
N ALA A 60 -12.52 7.94 -1.84
CA ALA A 60 -13.98 7.91 -1.79
C ALA A 60 -14.48 7.15 -0.56
N ARG A 61 -15.63 7.57 -0.01
CA ARG A 61 -16.16 7.00 1.23
C ARG A 61 -16.49 5.52 1.10
N ASP A 62 -17.05 5.11 -0.04
CA ASP A 62 -17.34 3.73 -0.37
C ASP A 62 -16.08 2.85 -0.43
N GLU A 63 -14.97 3.37 -0.95
CA GLU A 63 -13.67 2.69 -0.90
C GLU A 63 -13.21 2.50 0.56
N ILE A 64 -13.35 3.51 1.40
CA ILE A 64 -13.02 3.43 2.83
C ILE A 64 -13.88 2.38 3.55
N GLU A 65 -15.18 2.35 3.29
CA GLU A 65 -16.07 1.34 3.89
C GLU A 65 -15.74 -0.07 3.39
N ALA A 66 -15.41 -0.25 2.11
CA ALA A 66 -15.00 -1.54 1.56
C ALA A 66 -13.73 -2.08 2.26
N MET A 67 -12.73 -1.22 2.47
CA MET A 67 -11.48 -1.60 3.15
C MET A 67 -11.69 -2.07 4.60
N LYS A 68 -12.81 -1.71 5.26
CA LYS A 68 -13.09 -2.12 6.64
C LYS A 68 -13.57 -3.57 6.74
N SER A 69 -14.28 -4.08 5.72
CA SER A 69 -14.93 -5.39 5.75
C SER A 69 -14.38 -6.38 4.72
N ASP A 70 -13.62 -5.91 3.72
CA ASP A 70 -12.99 -6.74 2.70
C ASP A 70 -11.45 -6.61 2.78
N GLU A 71 -10.80 -7.68 3.21
CA GLU A 71 -9.34 -7.76 3.27
C GLU A 71 -8.69 -7.61 1.90
N THR A 72 -9.34 -8.08 0.83
CA THR A 72 -8.85 -7.91 -0.54
C THR A 72 -8.82 -6.44 -0.92
N ALA A 73 -9.87 -5.68 -0.57
CA ALA A 73 -9.92 -4.24 -0.81
C ALA A 73 -8.81 -3.51 -0.04
N LEU A 74 -8.57 -3.90 1.23
CA LEU A 74 -7.46 -3.33 2.02
C LEU A 74 -6.08 -3.67 1.43
N MET A 75 -5.88 -4.89 0.92
CA MET A 75 -4.64 -5.29 0.26
C MET A 75 -4.41 -4.53 -1.04
N GLN A 76 -5.45 -4.34 -1.86
CA GLN A 76 -5.37 -3.53 -3.08
C GLN A 76 -5.00 -2.07 -2.77
N PHE A 77 -5.59 -1.50 -1.71
CA PHE A 77 -5.16 -0.20 -1.20
C PHE A 77 -3.69 -0.24 -0.76
N GLY A 78 -3.25 -1.29 -0.07
CA GLY A 78 -1.86 -1.51 0.30
C GLY A 78 -0.90 -1.42 -0.90
N PHE A 79 -1.21 -2.09 -2.00
CA PHE A 79 -0.40 -1.99 -3.23
C PHE A 79 -0.36 -0.58 -3.79
N ARG A 80 -1.52 0.10 -3.88
CA ARG A 80 -1.58 1.51 -4.31
C ARG A 80 -0.73 2.39 -3.40
N TYR A 81 -0.88 2.24 -2.09
CA TYR A 81 -0.12 3.00 -1.10
C TYR A 81 1.39 2.77 -1.23
N LEU A 82 1.84 1.52 -1.42
CA LEU A 82 3.26 1.21 -1.61
C LEU A 82 3.83 1.80 -2.91
N LYS A 83 3.08 1.72 -4.01
CA LYS A 83 3.49 2.36 -5.27
C LYS A 83 3.70 3.86 -5.12
N PHE A 84 2.81 4.54 -4.40
CA PHE A 84 2.94 5.96 -4.06
C PHE A 84 4.13 6.23 -3.12
N LEU A 85 4.25 5.48 -2.02
CA LEU A 85 5.31 5.63 -1.01
C LEU A 85 6.72 5.51 -1.60
N LEU A 86 6.86 4.58 -2.54
CA LEU A 86 8.10 4.29 -3.27
C LEU A 86 8.34 5.23 -4.47
N GLY A 87 7.37 6.09 -4.81
CA GLY A 87 7.46 6.98 -5.97
C GLY A 87 7.45 6.25 -7.31
N LEU A 88 6.85 5.06 -7.37
CA LEU A 88 6.79 4.23 -8.57
C LEU A 88 5.65 4.66 -9.51
N GLU A 89 4.50 5.02 -8.94
CA GLU A 89 3.29 5.43 -9.66
C GLU A 89 2.48 6.43 -8.80
N GLU A 90 1.77 7.34 -9.45
CA GLU A 90 0.87 8.32 -8.80
C GLU A 90 -0.51 7.70 -8.51
N THR A 91 -0.53 6.66 -7.67
CA THR A 91 -1.73 5.85 -7.34
C THR A 91 -2.66 6.46 -6.28
N LEU A 92 -2.17 7.47 -5.56
CA LEU A 92 -2.90 8.21 -4.52
C LEU A 92 -2.74 9.71 -4.75
N GLN A 93 -3.83 10.46 -4.56
CA GLN A 93 -3.84 11.91 -4.68
C GLN A 93 -3.89 12.53 -3.29
N LEU A 94 -3.02 13.50 -3.02
CA LEU A 94 -3.03 14.24 -1.76
C LEU A 94 -4.20 15.23 -1.74
N LYS A 95 -4.85 15.36 -0.57
CA LYS A 95 -5.81 16.46 -0.37
C LYS A 95 -5.08 17.81 -0.45
N LYS A 96 -5.73 18.78 -1.08
CA LYS A 96 -5.27 20.18 -1.12
C LYS A 96 -5.44 20.89 0.20
#